data_AF-A0A0J9WN36-F1
#
_entry.id   AF-A0A0J9WN36-F1
#
_cell.length_a   1.000
_cell.length_b   1.000
_cell.length_c   1.000
_cell.angle_alpha   90.00
_cell.angle_beta   90.00
_cell.angle_gamma   90.00
#
_symmetry.space_group_name_H-M   'P 1'
#
loop_
_entity.id
_entity.type
_entity.pdbx_description
1 polymer ?
#
loop_
_entity_poly.entity_id
_entity_poly.type
_entity_poly.pdbx_seq_one_letter_code
_entity_poly.pdbx_strand_id
1 'polypeptide(L)' 'MRKRQMSGNDVKIAEGERWFVDGVDVNTVDIAEKHW' A
#
# COMPACT_ATOMS: atom_id res chain seq x y z
N MET A 1 -21.76 -13.08 17.97
CA MET A 1 -20.73 -12.34 17.19
C MET A 1 -21.31 -11.96 15.85
N ARG A 2 -21.52 -10.66 15.57
CA ARG A 2 -21.97 -10.20 14.25
C ARG A 2 -20.87 -10.47 13.23
N LYS A 3 -21.22 -11.06 12.08
CA LYS A 3 -20.31 -11.35 10.96
C LYS A 3 -19.45 -10.12 10.66
N ARG A 4 -18.13 -10.24 10.82
CA ARG A 4 -17.18 -9.27 10.25
C ARG A 4 -17.25 -9.47 8.74
N GLN A 5 -17.76 -8.48 8.01
CA GLN A 5 -17.60 -8.47 6.56
C GLN A 5 -16.11 -8.29 6.29
N MET A 6 -15.46 -9.30 5.73
CA MET A 6 -14.24 -9.11 4.98
C MET A 6 -14.63 -9.02 3.51
N SER A 7 -14.46 -7.82 2.92
CA SER A 7 -14.39 -7.65 1.47
C SER A 7 -12.93 -7.83 1.06
N GLY A 8 -12.44 -9.06 1.15
CA GLY A 8 -11.15 -9.41 0.58
C GLY A 8 -11.26 -9.39 -0.93
N ASN A 9 -10.39 -8.63 -1.60
CA ASN A 9 -10.31 -8.64 -3.06
C ASN A 9 -9.46 -9.86 -3.49
N ASP A 10 -9.89 -10.63 -4.48
CA ASP A 10 -9.18 -11.83 -4.99
C ASP A 10 -8.04 -11.49 -5.96
N VAL A 11 -7.64 -10.21 -6.00
CA VAL A 11 -6.53 -9.75 -6.85
C VAL A 11 -5.25 -10.42 -6.38
N LYS A 12 -4.67 -11.21 -7.28
CA LYS A 12 -3.34 -11.79 -7.09
C LYS A 12 -2.32 -10.65 -7.18
N ILE A 13 -1.50 -10.51 -6.16
CA ILE A 13 -0.42 -9.52 -6.08
C ILE A 13 0.91 -10.28 -6.17
N ALA A 14 1.70 -9.98 -7.18
CA ALA A 14 3.06 -10.47 -7.33
C ALA A 14 3.99 -9.82 -6.27
N GLU A 15 5.18 -10.38 -6.06
CA GLU A 15 6.11 -9.92 -5.02
C GLU A 15 6.44 -8.42 -5.11
N GLY A 16 6.63 -7.90 -6.33
CA GLY A 16 6.92 -6.48 -6.57
C GLY A 16 5.72 -5.53 -6.63
N GLU A 17 4.49 -6.04 -6.52
CA GLU A 17 3.26 -5.23 -6.54
C GLU A 17 2.82 -4.80 -5.13
N ARG A 18 3.57 -5.21 -4.09
CA ARG A 18 3.33 -4.78 -2.71
C ARG A 18 3.96 -3.41 -2.46
N TRP A 19 3.35 -2.67 -1.54
CA TRP A 19 3.74 -1.29 -1.24
C TRP A 19 5.17 -1.12 -0.68
N PHE A 20 5.80 -2.21 -0.22
CA PHE A 20 7.15 -2.18 0.31
C PHE A 20 8.07 -2.94 -0.64
N VAL A 21 8.97 -2.19 -1.27
CA VAL A 21 10.01 -2.70 -2.18
C VAL A 21 11.36 -2.33 -1.61
N ASP A 22 12.32 -3.25 -1.66
CA ASP A 22 13.68 -3.00 -1.22
C ASP A 22 14.36 -1.96 -2.12
N GLY A 23 15.20 -1.11 -1.51
CA GLY A 23 15.97 -0.09 -2.23
C GLY A 23 15.24 1.23 -2.49
N VAL A 24 14.04 1.43 -1.94
CA VAL A 24 13.33 2.72 -1.97
C VAL A 24 13.61 3.50 -0.68
N ASP A 25 14.21 4.69 -0.78
CA ASP A 25 14.38 5.60 0.36
C ASP A 25 13.14 6.50 0.50
N VAL A 26 12.29 6.14 1.47
CA VAL A 26 11.05 6.85 1.78
C VAL A 26 11.26 8.31 2.23
N ASN A 27 12.47 8.69 2.61
CA ASN A 27 12.78 10.04 3.10
C ASN A 27 13.19 11.00 1.98
N THR A 28 13.43 10.50 0.77
CA THR A 28 13.84 11.32 -0.39
C THR A 28 12.68 11.93 -1.15
N VAL A 29 11.43 11.61 -0.78
CA VAL A 29 10.25 12.09 -1.48
C VAL A 29 9.90 13.49 -0.99
N ASP A 30 9.90 14.46 -1.91
CA ASP A 30 9.46 15.82 -1.62
C ASP A 30 7.94 15.89 -1.41
N ILE A 31 7.52 16.13 -0.16
CA ILE A 31 6.12 16.36 0.18
C ILE A 31 5.83 17.86 -0.01
N ALA A 32 5.17 18.19 -1.12
CA ALA A 32 4.66 19.53 -1.39
C ALA A 32 3.24 19.73 -0.85
N GLU A 33 2.83 20.98 -0.62
CA GLU A 33 1.51 21.36 -0.07
C GLU A 33 0.31 20.79 -0.86
N LYS A 34 0.50 20.43 -2.13
CA LYS A 34 -0.49 19.75 -2.99
C LYS A 34 -0.83 18.31 -2.55
N HIS A 35 -0.16 17.78 -1.52
CA HIS A 35 -0.34 16.43 -0.99
C HIS A 35 -0.99 16.39 0.39
N TRP A 36 -1.49 17.53 0.89
CA TRP A 36 -2.44 17.61 2.00
C TRP A 36 -3.86 17.41 1.49
#